data_AF-A0A3A2ZFC6-F1
#
_entry.id   AF-A0A3A2ZFC6-F1
#
_cell.length_a   1.000
_cell.length_b   1.000
_cell.length_c   1.000
_cell.angle_alpha   90.00
_cell.angle_beta   90.00
_cell.angle_gamma   90.00
#
_symmetry.space_group_name_H-M   'P 1'
#
loop_
_entity.id
_entity.type
_entity.pdbx_description
1 polymer ?
#
loop_
_entity_poly.entity_id
_entity_poly.type
_entity_poly.pdbx_seq_one_letter_code
_entity_poly.pdbx_strand_id
1 'polypeptide(L)'
;VDWIADDDSIPEGHIFRKSSALYVEAGDRNGKTFRILDLQKDYVQQAGLINVTEKRYKMPLGPWPKDEKQKEIGRWHLFEADRGLEGWTLALFTR
;
A
#
# COMPACT_ATOMS: atom_id res chain seq x y z
N VAL A 1 -2.63 0.38 -2.51
CA VAL A 1 -1.20 0.72 -2.32
C VAL A 1 -1.12 2.22 -2.39
N ASP A 2 -0.70 2.87 -1.30
CA ASP A 2 -0.52 4.32 -1.28
C ASP A 2 0.95 4.66 -1.09
N TRP A 3 1.60 5.04 -2.19
CA TRP A 3 2.99 5.45 -2.20
C TRP A 3 3.13 6.90 -1.71
N ILE A 4 3.69 7.05 -0.50
CA ILE A 4 3.98 8.34 0.13
C ILE A 4 5.47 8.45 0.44
N ALA A 5 5.94 9.69 0.56
CA ALA A 5 7.29 10.02 0.98
C ALA A 5 7.25 11.03 2.13
N ASP A 6 8.23 10.97 3.02
CA ASP A 6 8.39 11.90 4.15
C ASP A 6 9.20 13.16 3.76
N ASP A 7 9.85 13.17 2.59
CA ASP A 7 10.86 14.16 2.18
C ASP A 7 10.56 14.80 0.79
N ASP A 8 9.28 14.90 0.42
CA ASP A 8 8.80 15.48 -0.84
C ASP A 8 9.33 14.82 -2.13
N SER A 9 10.05 13.70 -2.04
CA SER A 9 10.56 12.94 -3.19
C SER A 9 9.47 12.35 -4.08
N ILE A 10 8.22 12.31 -3.59
CA ILE A 10 7.02 11.92 -4.34
C ILE A 10 6.03 13.10 -4.32
N PRO A 11 6.26 14.13 -5.17
CA PRO A 11 5.36 15.27 -5.28
C PRO A 11 4.06 14.91 -6.01
N GLU A 12 3.12 15.86 -6.06
CA GLU A 12 1.91 15.72 -6.88
C GLU A 12 2.26 15.47 -8.36
N GLY A 13 1.50 14.58 -9.01
CA GLY A 13 1.76 14.18 -10.39
C GLY A 13 2.91 13.19 -10.60
N HIS A 14 3.69 12.86 -9.56
CA HIS A 14 4.71 11.81 -9.62
C HIS A 14 4.09 10.46 -9.99
N ILE A 15 4.83 9.62 -10.73
CA ILE A 15 4.31 8.35 -11.25
C ILE A 15 3.74 7.47 -10.14
N PHE A 16 4.39 7.40 -8.98
CA PHE A 16 3.90 6.64 -7.84
C PHE A 16 2.53 7.10 -7.33
N ARG A 17 2.24 8.42 -7.29
CA ARG A 17 0.90 8.93 -6.93
C ARG A 17 -0.14 8.55 -7.97
N LYS A 18 0.21 8.68 -9.25
CA LYS A 18 -0.68 8.28 -10.36
C LYS A 18 -0.98 6.77 -10.28
N SER A 19 0.04 5.94 -10.07
CA SER A 19 -0.11 4.50 -9.93
C SER A 19 -0.99 4.15 -8.73
N SER A 20 -0.81 4.78 -7.55
CA SER A 20 -1.70 4.58 -6.39
C SER A 20 -3.17 4.81 -6.76
N ALA A 21 -3.47 5.93 -7.42
CA ALA A 21 -4.84 6.26 -7.83
C ALA A 21 -5.40 5.23 -8.83
N LEU A 22 -4.61 4.82 -9.82
CA LEU A 22 -5.00 3.82 -10.82
C LEU A 22 -5.28 2.45 -10.18
N TYR A 23 -4.47 2.01 -9.22
CA TYR A 23 -4.73 0.75 -8.51
C TYR A 23 -6.06 0.78 -7.76
N VAL A 24 -6.34 1.89 -7.08
CA VAL A 24 -7.60 2.07 -6.35
C VAL A 24 -8.79 2.05 -7.32
N GLU A 25 -8.71 2.81 -8.41
CA GLU A 25 -9.75 2.87 -9.44
C GLU A 25 -10.01 1.50 -10.08
N ALA A 26 -8.96 0.78 -10.48
CA ALA A 26 -9.09 -0.56 -11.05
C ALA A 26 -9.63 -1.57 -10.03
N GLY A 27 -9.18 -1.51 -8.78
CA GLY A 27 -9.68 -2.37 -7.71
C GLY A 27 -11.18 -2.15 -7.46
N ASP A 28 -11.64 -0.90 -7.44
CA ASP A 28 -13.05 -0.58 -7.27
C ASP A 28 -13.91 -1.11 -8.42
N ARG A 29 -13.47 -0.93 -9.67
CA ARG A 29 -14.15 -1.47 -10.84
C ARG A 29 -14.25 -2.99 -10.82
N ASN A 30 -13.21 -3.66 -10.32
CA ASN A 30 -13.14 -5.11 -10.23
C ASN A 30 -13.76 -5.69 -8.94
N GLY A 31 -14.42 -4.86 -8.12
CA GLY A 31 -15.06 -5.28 -6.86
C GLY A 31 -14.08 -5.71 -5.77
N LYS A 32 -12.79 -5.42 -5.92
CA LYS A 32 -11.70 -5.74 -4.98
C LYS A 32 -10.91 -4.47 -4.66
N THR A 33 -11.50 -3.60 -3.84
CA THR A 33 -10.92 -2.30 -3.51
C THR A 33 -9.57 -2.42 -2.79
N PHE A 34 -8.65 -1.50 -3.09
CA PHE A 34 -7.37 -1.37 -2.39
C PHE A 34 -7.44 -0.45 -1.16
N ARG A 35 -8.63 0.06 -0.80
CA ARG A 35 -8.84 0.91 0.38
C ARG A 35 -9.00 0.12 1.69
N ILE A 36 -8.65 -1.16 1.71
CA ILE A 36 -8.83 -2.01 2.90
C ILE A 36 -8.09 -1.46 4.11
N LEU A 37 -6.93 -0.80 3.93
CA LEU A 37 -6.19 -0.16 5.03
C LEU A 37 -7.00 0.93 5.75
N ASP A 38 -7.97 1.55 5.08
CA ASP A 38 -8.85 2.57 5.66
C ASP A 38 -10.19 2.00 6.13
N LEU A 39 -10.66 0.93 5.49
CA LEU A 39 -11.98 0.36 5.73
C LEU A 39 -11.98 -0.78 6.76
N GLN A 40 -10.83 -1.41 6.98
CA GLN A 40 -10.73 -2.65 7.76
C GLN A 40 -11.27 -2.49 9.19
N LYS A 41 -10.94 -1.39 9.86
CA LYS A 41 -11.40 -1.17 11.23
C LYS A 41 -12.92 -1.13 11.31
N ASP A 42 -13.55 -0.39 10.41
CA ASP A 42 -15.01 -0.24 10.35
C ASP A 42 -15.68 -1.57 10.03
N TYR A 43 -15.11 -2.34 9.10
CA TYR A 43 -15.61 -3.69 8.78
C TYR A 43 -15.54 -4.64 9.97
N VAL A 44 -14.45 -4.60 10.75
CA VAL A 44 -14.30 -5.42 11.95
C VAL A 44 -15.32 -5.02 13.01
N GLN A 45 -15.59 -3.72 13.18
CA GLN A 45 -16.60 -3.23 14.11
C GLN A 45 -18.02 -3.62 13.67
N GLN A 46 -18.34 -3.49 12.39
CA GLN A 46 -19.64 -3.87 11.82
C GLN A 46 -19.91 -5.37 11.93
N ALA A 47 -18.86 -6.19 11.94
CA ALA A 47 -18.96 -7.63 12.21
C ALA A 47 -19.28 -7.96 13.69
N GLY A 48 -19.41 -6.95 14.57
CA GLY A 48 -19.78 -7.11 15.97
C GLY A 48 -18.60 -7.32 16.93
N LEU A 49 -17.36 -7.16 16.47
CA LEU A 49 -16.22 -7.21 17.36
C LEU A 49 -16.15 -5.93 18.21
N ILE A 50 -15.91 -6.12 19.51
CA ILE A 50 -15.76 -5.03 20.48
C ILE A 50 -14.27 -4.77 20.77
N ASN A 51 -13.96 -3.59 21.33
CA ASN A 51 -12.59 -3.19 21.71
C ASN A 51 -11.58 -3.21 20.53
N VAL A 52 -12.02 -2.81 19.34
CA VAL A 52 -11.18 -2.80 18.14
C VAL A 52 -10.13 -1.68 18.22
N THR A 53 -8.86 -2.04 18.02
CA THR A 53 -7.73 -1.09 17.93
C THR A 53 -7.05 -1.19 16.57
N GLU A 54 -6.68 -0.05 16.01
CA GLU A 54 -5.91 0.04 14.77
C GLU A 54 -4.53 0.62 15.08
N LYS A 55 -3.49 0.01 14.52
CA LYS A 55 -2.12 0.54 14.55
C LYS A 55 -1.59 0.58 13.13
N ARG A 56 -1.23 1.77 12.66
CA ARG A 56 -0.61 1.98 11.35
C ARG A 56 0.91 2.06 11.53
N TYR A 57 1.63 1.34 10.68
CA TYR A 57 3.09 1.30 10.68
C TYR A 57 3.61 1.85 9.37
N LYS A 58 4.73 2.57 9.42
CA LYS A 58 5.47 2.93 8.19
C LYS A 58 6.12 1.67 7.62
N MET A 59 5.97 1.46 6.32
CA MET A 59 6.56 0.36 5.59
C MET A 59 7.50 0.92 4.52
N PRO A 60 8.79 1.07 4.81
CA PRO A 60 9.74 1.67 3.87
C PRO A 60 9.86 0.81 2.62
N LEU A 61 10.03 1.45 1.46
CA LEU A 61 10.37 0.77 0.21
C LEU A 61 11.88 0.93 -0.02
N GLY A 62 12.67 -0.02 0.49
CA GLY A 62 14.12 -0.07 0.33
C GLY A 62 14.94 0.12 1.61
N PRO A 63 16.27 -0.15 1.56
CA PRO A 63 17.17 -0.20 2.72
C PRO A 63 17.72 1.17 3.17
N TRP A 64 16.98 2.25 2.96
CA TRP A 64 17.40 3.61 3.32
C TRP A 64 17.17 4.04 4.78
N PRO A 65 16.24 3.46 5.58
CA PRO A 65 16.09 3.85 6.97
C PRO A 65 17.36 3.62 7.79
N LYS A 66 17.63 4.51 8.78
CA LYS A 66 18.77 4.36 9.70
C LYS A 66 18.56 3.22 10.69
N ASP A 67 17.34 3.08 11.21
CA ASP A 67 16.96 2.00 12.13
C ASP A 67 17.13 0.63 11.46
N GLU A 68 17.79 -0.31 12.16
CA GLU A 68 18.18 -1.60 11.58
C GLU A 68 16.96 -2.47 11.22
N LYS A 69 15.93 -2.45 12.07
CA LYS A 69 14.69 -3.21 11.84
C LYS A 69 13.92 -2.64 10.64
N GLN A 70 13.77 -1.33 10.55
CA GLN A 70 13.13 -0.67 9.41
C GLN A 70 13.92 -0.90 8.12
N LYS A 71 15.24 -0.90 8.19
CA LYS A 71 16.10 -1.20 7.05
C LYS A 71 15.87 -2.63 6.54
N GLU A 72 15.72 -3.61 7.44
CA GLU A 72 15.42 -4.98 7.06
C GLU A 72 14.03 -5.12 6.43
N ILE A 73 13.01 -4.52 7.05
CA ILE A 73 11.64 -4.49 6.48
C ILE A 73 11.68 -3.88 5.07
N GLY A 74 12.39 -2.78 4.91
CA GLY A 74 12.51 -2.09 3.62
C GLY A 74 13.21 -2.92 2.54
N ARG A 75 14.21 -3.74 2.89
CA ARG A 75 14.85 -4.69 1.94
C ARG A 75 13.84 -5.69 1.41
N TRP A 76 13.09 -6.32 2.30
CA TRP A 76 12.12 -7.35 1.92
C TRP A 76 10.94 -6.78 1.14
N HIS A 77 10.43 -5.62 1.55
CA HIS A 77 9.36 -4.93 0.84
C HIS A 77 9.81 -4.50 -0.57
N LEU A 78 11.04 -4.00 -0.73
CA LEU A 78 11.56 -3.66 -2.05
C LEU A 78 11.68 -4.90 -2.95
N PHE A 79 12.18 -6.01 -2.42
CA PHE A 79 12.27 -7.27 -3.16
C PHE A 79 10.88 -7.78 -3.59
N GLU A 80 9.91 -7.74 -2.68
CA GLU A 80 8.53 -8.17 -2.95
C GLU A 80 7.85 -7.28 -3.99
N ALA A 81 7.97 -5.95 -3.86
CA ALA A 81 7.43 -5.01 -4.83
C ALA A 81 8.06 -5.20 -6.23
N ASP A 82 9.39 -5.31 -6.32
CA ASP A 82 10.10 -5.50 -7.58
C ASP A 82 9.68 -6.79 -8.30
N ARG A 83 9.53 -7.90 -7.55
CA ARG A 83 9.12 -9.19 -8.11
C ARG A 83 7.61 -9.29 -8.37
N GLY A 84 6.79 -8.56 -7.63
CA GLY A 84 5.33 -8.64 -7.68
C GLY A 84 4.67 -7.64 -8.63
N LEU A 85 5.34 -6.54 -8.97
CA LEU A 85 4.74 -5.41 -9.68
C LEU A 85 4.07 -5.80 -11.00
N GLU A 86 4.73 -6.61 -11.82
CA GLU A 86 4.19 -7.06 -13.11
C GLU A 86 2.89 -7.86 -12.92
N GLY A 87 2.87 -8.77 -11.94
CA GLY A 87 1.70 -9.60 -11.65
C GLY A 87 0.51 -8.77 -11.17
N TRP A 88 0.73 -7.80 -10.27
CA TRP A 88 -0.32 -6.90 -9.78
C TRP A 88 -0.88 -6.03 -10.89
N THR A 89 -0.01 -5.43 -11.70
CA THR A 89 -0.41 -4.49 -12.75
C THR A 89 -1.15 -5.19 -13.88
N LEU A 90 -0.58 -6.27 -14.44
CA LEU A 90 -1.21 -6.97 -15.56
C LEU A 90 -2.57 -7.52 -15.18
N ALA A 91 -2.68 -8.23 -14.04
CA ALA A 91 -3.96 -8.80 -13.63
C ALA A 91 -5.05 -7.76 -13.36
N LEU A 92 -4.68 -6.57 -12.84
CA LEU A 92 -5.64 -5.50 -12.52
C LEU A 92 -6.06 -4.66 -13.72
N PHE A 93 -5.16 -4.43 -14.68
CA PHE A 93 -5.39 -3.48 -15.77
C PHE A 93 -5.78 -4.14 -17.11
N THR A 94 -5.80 -5.47 -17.20
CA THR A 94 -6.12 -6.18 -18.45
C THR A 94 -7.35 -7.09 -18.36
N ARG A 95 -8.05 -7.09 -17.22
CA ARG A 95 -9.25 -7.92 -16.97
C ARG A 95 -10.44 -7.07 -16.61
#